data_AF-A0A7W7YR43-F1
#
_entry.id   AF-A0A7W7YR43-F1
#
_cell.length_a   1.000
_cell.length_b   1.000
_cell.length_c   1.000
_cell.angle_alpha   90.00
_cell.angle_beta   90.00
_cell.angle_gamma   90.00
#
_symmetry.space_group_name_H-M   'P 1'
#
loop_
_entity.id
_entity.type
_entity.pdbx_description
1 polymer ?
#
loop_
_entity_poly.entity_id
_entity_poly.type
_entity_poly.pdbx_seq_one_letter_code
_entity_poly.pdbx_strand_id
1 'polypeptide(L)'
;MTAIAQPDPVYLDPHAVAKAIGGKVIAGTNRVVAHAPGHKKGSPEISITVDPSAPRGLLVNCFSGEDPVAMKDWVLERCGEPAFTPGQKAEAHAAHTGLLKSKEAQKAFYDGHLTRRGFRLAVEYDYVDLDGEVLFQVLRYEHATESKTFLQRQPDGKGGWLGSRPDPIIYRWPEIAARPGEPVYVVEGEKDVDTLINAGLLATTAPNGSWPSDLSPLKGRTIFVIPDNDRTGTDKADKAIGLLQGIAKVKRVELPGLPDKGDVTDWLEAGNTIDQLQALAKAAMPAPANDNRPAGPELIHSGDFVRGFVPPDYAVDGIMQSGFLYSLTGQTGSGKTAVALLLALCTALGSPFAGRETKGGRVFYFAGENPDDVTMRWIGLLHEHALDADELDVHFIRGVFSVSEFLGHIAERDHVANRGALLVPRGSRLADWDRRDRFYVAR
;
A
#
# COMPACT_ATOMS: atom_id res chain seq x y z
N MET A 1 -12.93 41.77 -1.69
CA MET A 1 -11.45 41.72 -1.57
C MET A 1 -10.96 40.75 -2.62
N THR A 2 -10.25 41.26 -3.60
CA THR A 2 -9.70 40.52 -4.74
C THR A 2 -8.68 39.51 -4.22
N ALA A 3 -8.88 38.22 -4.52
CA ALA A 3 -7.88 37.20 -4.22
C ALA A 3 -6.63 37.52 -5.05
N ILE A 4 -5.52 37.85 -4.37
CA ILE A 4 -4.21 37.94 -4.99
C ILE A 4 -3.82 36.49 -5.32
N ALA A 5 -3.75 36.17 -6.60
CA ALA A 5 -3.23 34.89 -7.06
C ALA A 5 -1.82 34.70 -6.49
N GLN A 6 -1.56 33.56 -5.86
CA GLN A 6 -0.20 33.21 -5.45
C GLN A 6 0.66 33.05 -6.71
N PRO A 7 1.88 33.60 -6.74
CA PRO A 7 2.78 33.40 -7.87
C PRO A 7 3.13 31.91 -8.01
N ASP A 8 3.24 31.43 -9.25
CA ASP A 8 3.64 30.06 -9.54
C ASP A 8 5.01 29.73 -8.89
N PRO A 9 5.21 28.49 -8.38
CA PRO A 9 6.48 28.08 -7.79
C PRO A 9 7.62 28.17 -8.82
N VAL A 10 8.70 28.86 -8.45
CA VAL A 10 9.88 29.03 -9.30
C VAL A 10 10.73 27.75 -9.23
N TYR A 11 10.72 26.97 -10.32
CA TYR A 11 11.67 25.88 -10.52
C TYR A 11 13.01 26.45 -11.01
N LEU A 12 14.06 26.40 -10.20
CA LEU A 12 15.39 26.83 -10.62
C LEU A 12 15.98 25.81 -11.61
N ASP A 13 16.10 26.15 -12.89
CA ASP A 13 16.77 25.32 -13.90
C ASP A 13 18.30 25.29 -13.64
N PRO A 14 18.96 24.12 -13.53
CA PRO A 14 20.42 24.02 -13.39
C PRO A 14 21.22 24.82 -14.44
N HIS A 15 20.71 24.96 -15.67
CA HIS A 15 21.38 25.76 -16.69
C HIS A 15 21.24 27.27 -16.43
N ALA A 16 20.09 27.72 -15.94
CA ALA A 16 19.90 29.09 -15.49
C ALA A 16 20.81 29.42 -14.30
N VAL A 17 20.91 28.53 -13.32
CA VAL A 17 21.83 28.65 -12.18
C VAL A 17 23.28 28.71 -12.67
N ALA A 18 23.71 27.80 -13.55
CA ALA A 18 25.05 27.80 -14.13
C ALA A 18 25.37 29.11 -14.86
N LYS A 19 24.42 29.64 -15.65
CA LYS A 19 24.58 30.93 -16.34
C LYS A 19 24.70 32.08 -15.35
N ALA A 20 23.88 32.09 -14.29
CA ALA A 20 23.85 33.16 -13.29
C ALA A 20 25.15 33.26 -12.48
N ILE A 21 25.77 32.12 -12.18
CA ILE A 21 26.97 32.05 -11.34
C ILE A 21 28.28 31.84 -12.11
N GLY A 22 28.22 31.74 -13.45
CA GLY A 22 29.38 31.45 -14.29
C GLY A 22 29.93 30.02 -14.12
N GLY A 23 29.06 29.07 -13.77
CA GLY A 23 29.38 27.66 -13.55
C GLY A 23 29.15 26.75 -14.76
N LYS A 24 29.32 25.45 -14.55
CA LYS A 24 29.04 24.40 -15.53
C LYS A 24 28.12 23.35 -14.93
N VAL A 25 27.08 22.95 -15.67
CA VAL A 25 26.23 21.82 -15.31
C VAL A 25 27.02 20.52 -15.54
N ILE A 26 27.01 19.61 -14.58
CA ILE A 26 27.56 18.27 -14.76
C ILE A 26 26.58 17.47 -15.61
N ALA A 27 27.03 16.98 -16.76
CA ALA A 27 26.21 16.27 -17.72
C ALA A 27 25.43 15.11 -17.09
N GLY A 28 24.12 15.03 -17.36
CA GLY A 28 23.24 14.00 -16.82
C GLY A 28 22.82 14.20 -15.37
N THR A 29 23.06 15.38 -14.77
CA THR A 29 22.71 15.67 -13.37
C THR A 29 22.04 17.04 -13.20
N ASN A 30 21.44 17.27 -12.04
CA ASN A 30 20.93 18.57 -11.56
C ASN A 30 22.00 19.38 -10.79
N ARG A 31 23.29 19.06 -10.98
CA ARG A 31 24.40 19.66 -10.24
C ARG A 31 25.17 20.65 -11.11
N VAL A 32 25.43 21.83 -10.56
CA VAL A 32 26.29 22.88 -11.12
C VAL A 32 27.57 22.94 -10.30
N VAL A 33 28.72 23.00 -10.97
CA VAL A 33 30.01 23.31 -10.35
C VAL A 33 30.46 24.70 -10.78
N ALA A 34 30.92 25.50 -9.83
CA ALA A 34 31.34 26.87 -10.09
C ALA A 34 32.51 27.26 -9.20
N HIS A 35 33.19 28.34 -9.58
CA HIS A 35 34.16 28.98 -8.72
C HIS A 35 33.44 29.83 -7.68
N ALA A 36 33.92 29.77 -6.43
CA ALA A 36 33.48 30.68 -5.39
C ALA A 36 33.84 32.14 -5.75
N PRO A 37 33.14 33.14 -5.18
CA PRO A 37 33.46 34.55 -5.41
C PRO A 37 34.94 34.86 -5.13
N GLY A 38 35.63 35.47 -6.09
CA GLY A 38 37.06 35.78 -5.97
C GLY A 38 38.00 34.71 -6.53
N HIS A 39 37.50 33.52 -6.85
CA HIS A 39 38.24 32.44 -7.49
C HIS A 39 37.97 32.43 -9.00
N LYS A 40 39.00 32.22 -9.82
CA LYS A 40 38.88 32.26 -11.30
C LYS A 40 39.66 31.16 -12.02
N LYS A 41 40.43 30.34 -11.31
CA LYS A 41 41.32 29.32 -11.89
C LYS A 41 41.46 28.16 -10.91
N GLY A 42 41.49 26.93 -11.42
CA GLY A 42 41.67 25.71 -10.63
C GLY A 42 40.44 24.81 -10.66
N SER A 43 40.37 23.88 -9.71
CA SER A 43 39.17 23.06 -9.51
C SER A 43 38.04 23.92 -8.91
N PRO A 44 36.76 23.67 -9.26
CA PRO A 44 35.64 24.40 -8.68
C PRO A 44 35.56 24.22 -7.15
N GLU A 45 35.35 25.31 -6.43
CA GLU A 45 35.29 25.32 -4.96
C GLU A 45 33.89 25.06 -4.42
N ILE A 46 32.85 25.23 -5.25
CA ILE A 46 31.46 24.99 -4.85
C ILE A 46 30.73 24.07 -5.83
N SER A 47 29.82 23.27 -5.28
CA SER A 47 28.79 22.58 -6.06
C SER A 47 27.40 22.92 -5.55
N ILE A 48 26.50 23.20 -6.49
CA ILE A 48 25.10 23.52 -6.24
C ILE A 48 24.29 22.36 -6.82
N THR A 49 23.47 21.70 -6.00
CA THR A 49 22.49 20.73 -6.47
C THR A 49 21.11 21.39 -6.41
N VAL A 50 20.44 21.47 -7.56
CA VAL A 50 19.04 21.94 -7.63
C VAL A 50 18.15 20.81 -7.12
N ASP A 51 17.59 20.99 -5.93
CA ASP A 51 16.76 20.00 -5.27
C ASP A 51 15.50 20.68 -4.72
N PRO A 52 14.32 20.43 -5.31
CA PRO A 52 13.05 21.01 -4.85
C PRO A 52 12.71 20.68 -3.39
N SER A 53 13.28 19.61 -2.83
CA SER A 53 13.08 19.24 -1.42
C SER A 53 14.01 20.00 -0.45
N ALA A 54 15.05 20.64 -0.97
CA ALA A 54 15.96 21.45 -0.17
C ALA A 54 15.33 22.81 0.16
N PRO A 55 15.68 23.43 1.31
CA PRO A 55 15.22 24.79 1.62
C PRO A 55 15.56 25.74 0.47
N ARG A 56 14.59 26.49 -0.05
CA ARG A 56 14.76 27.37 -1.23
C ARG A 56 15.27 26.66 -2.51
N GLY A 57 15.01 25.36 -2.65
CA GLY A 57 15.25 24.61 -3.89
C GLY A 57 16.72 24.28 -4.20
N LEU A 58 17.66 24.53 -3.26
CA LEU A 58 19.10 24.41 -3.49
C LEU A 58 19.85 23.78 -2.31
N LEU A 59 20.76 22.86 -2.62
CA LEU A 59 21.84 22.39 -1.75
C LEU A 59 23.17 22.95 -2.23
N VAL A 60 23.96 23.55 -1.35
CA VAL A 60 25.28 24.09 -1.66
C VAL A 60 26.33 23.34 -0.84
N ASN A 61 27.31 22.75 -1.51
CA ASN A 61 28.48 22.14 -0.89
C ASN A 61 29.72 22.97 -1.24
N CYS A 62 30.51 23.31 -0.22
CA CYS A 62 31.77 24.04 -0.34
C CYS A 62 32.94 23.09 -0.10
N PHE A 63 33.96 23.15 -0.95
CA PHE A 63 35.11 22.25 -0.92
C PHE A 63 36.40 22.95 -0.47
N SER A 64 36.40 24.27 -0.27
CA SER A 64 37.60 25.06 0.03
C SER A 64 37.41 26.02 1.21
N GLY A 65 36.47 25.70 2.11
CA GLY A 65 36.28 26.39 3.40
C GLY A 65 35.31 27.58 3.35
N GLU A 66 34.60 27.78 2.23
CA GLU A 66 33.55 28.78 2.11
C GLU A 66 32.35 28.44 3.01
N ASP A 67 31.67 29.48 3.52
CA ASP A 67 30.42 29.31 4.27
C ASP A 67 29.27 28.89 3.32
N PRO A 68 28.69 27.68 3.50
CA PRO A 68 27.59 27.21 2.65
C PRO A 68 26.35 28.11 2.68
N VAL A 69 26.09 28.83 3.79
CA VAL A 69 24.95 29.74 3.89
C VAL A 69 25.20 30.99 3.03
N ALA A 70 26.36 31.63 3.21
CA ALA A 70 26.75 32.77 2.38
C ALA A 70 26.81 32.43 0.89
N MET A 71 27.29 31.23 0.53
CA MET A 71 27.30 30.79 -0.87
C MET A 71 25.90 30.54 -1.42
N LYS A 72 24.98 30.01 -0.61
CA LYS A 72 23.58 29.84 -1.00
C LYS A 72 22.89 31.17 -1.26
N ASP A 73 23.08 32.15 -0.39
CA ASP A 73 22.52 33.49 -0.59
C ASP A 73 23.10 34.16 -1.84
N TRP A 74 24.40 34.01 -2.08
CA TRP A 74 25.08 34.50 -3.28
C TRP A 74 24.55 33.88 -4.58
N VAL A 75 24.25 32.57 -4.58
CA VAL A 75 23.63 31.88 -5.74
C VAL A 75 22.22 32.41 -5.97
N LEU A 76 21.42 32.51 -4.91
CA LEU A 76 20.03 32.96 -4.99
C LEU A 76 19.92 34.41 -5.49
N GLU A 77 20.76 35.31 -4.98
CA GLU A 77 20.84 36.71 -5.43
C GLU A 77 21.09 36.79 -6.95
N ARG A 78 22.01 35.98 -7.48
CA ARG A 78 22.32 35.94 -8.92
C ARG A 78 21.21 35.32 -9.76
N CYS A 79 20.41 34.46 -9.17
CA CYS A 79 19.22 33.90 -9.80
C CYS A 79 18.02 34.85 -9.74
N GLY A 80 18.16 36.04 -9.10
CA GLY A 80 17.09 37.02 -8.97
C GLY A 80 16.10 36.74 -7.84
N GLU A 81 16.46 35.85 -6.90
CA GLU A 81 15.64 35.50 -5.75
C GLU A 81 15.75 36.54 -4.63
N PRO A 82 14.67 36.87 -3.91
CA PRO A 82 14.69 37.88 -2.87
C PRO A 82 15.58 37.49 -1.68
N ALA A 83 16.21 38.49 -1.06
CA ALA A 83 17.04 38.31 0.13
C ALA A 83 16.21 37.79 1.32
N PHE A 84 16.80 36.91 2.12
CA PHE A 84 16.14 36.36 3.31
C PHE A 84 15.88 37.47 4.34
N THR A 85 14.63 37.57 4.82
CA THR A 85 14.24 38.52 5.88
C THR A 85 13.84 37.75 7.15
N PRO A 86 14.54 37.92 8.30
CA PRO A 86 14.19 37.23 9.53
C PRO A 86 12.81 37.65 10.04
N GLY A 87 11.91 36.69 10.29
CA GLY A 87 10.61 36.93 10.95
C GLY A 87 9.37 36.73 10.08
N GLN A 88 9.52 36.51 8.76
CA GLN A 88 8.43 35.97 7.95
C GLN A 88 8.40 34.44 8.11
N LYS A 89 7.25 33.88 8.52
CA LYS A 89 7.03 32.43 8.53
C LYS A 89 7.32 31.91 7.13
N ALA A 90 8.22 30.93 7.01
CA ALA A 90 8.42 30.22 5.76
C ALA A 90 7.06 29.64 5.33
N GLU A 91 6.45 30.20 4.29
CA GLU A 91 5.25 29.64 3.69
C GLU A 91 5.59 28.22 3.23
N ALA A 92 4.80 27.26 3.71
CA ALA A 92 5.01 25.85 3.46
C ALA A 92 5.02 25.60 1.96
N HIS A 93 6.21 25.41 1.38
CA HIS A 93 6.34 24.93 0.02
C HIS A 93 5.90 23.47 0.04
N ALA A 94 4.75 23.22 -0.58
CA ALA A 94 4.16 21.90 -0.69
C ALA A 94 5.17 20.92 -1.31
N ALA A 95 5.17 19.70 -0.78
CA ALA A 95 5.94 18.59 -1.31
C ALA A 95 5.54 18.30 -2.76
N HIS A 96 6.52 18.35 -3.67
CA HIS A 96 6.37 17.81 -5.02
C HIS A 96 7.52 16.85 -5.32
N THR A 97 7.32 15.59 -4.95
CA THR A 97 7.94 14.47 -5.64
C THR A 97 7.27 14.35 -7.01
N GLY A 98 7.93 14.90 -8.04
CA GLY A 98 7.45 14.80 -9.42
C GLY A 98 8.26 15.66 -10.38
N LEU A 99 9.04 15.01 -11.23
CA LEU A 99 9.57 15.52 -12.51
C LEU A 99 10.78 16.47 -12.46
N LEU A 100 11.97 15.86 -12.39
CA LEU A 100 12.97 16.02 -13.46
C LEU A 100 13.47 14.61 -13.84
N LYS A 101 12.57 13.78 -14.41
CA LYS A 101 13.07 12.93 -15.50
C LYS A 101 13.52 13.95 -16.53
N SER A 102 14.81 13.95 -16.88
CA SER A 102 15.26 14.62 -18.09
C SER A 102 14.22 14.36 -19.18
N LYS A 103 13.87 15.36 -19.99
CA LYS A 103 13.41 15.09 -21.35
C LYS A 103 14.56 14.37 -22.05
N GLU A 104 14.78 13.10 -21.74
CA GLU A 104 15.34 12.17 -22.70
C GLU A 104 14.49 12.39 -23.93
N ALA A 105 15.12 12.80 -25.03
CA ALA A 105 14.44 12.88 -26.30
C ALA A 105 13.71 11.55 -26.46
N GLN A 106 12.37 11.60 -26.43
CA GLN A 106 11.55 10.39 -26.48
C GLN A 106 11.96 9.68 -27.76
N LYS A 107 12.55 8.49 -27.61
CA LYS A 107 13.12 7.78 -28.76
C LYS A 107 11.97 7.27 -29.61
N ALA A 108 12.17 7.28 -30.93
CA ALA A 108 11.28 6.57 -31.84
C ALA A 108 11.14 5.12 -31.37
N PHE A 109 9.90 4.64 -31.35
CA PHE A 109 9.59 3.26 -30.98
C PHE A 109 10.33 2.29 -31.90
N TYR A 110 10.96 1.27 -31.32
CA TYR A 110 11.69 0.26 -32.07
C TYR A 110 11.58 -1.11 -31.39
N ASP A 111 10.92 -2.04 -32.06
CA ASP A 111 10.70 -3.43 -31.63
C ASP A 111 11.56 -4.44 -32.43
N GLY A 112 12.44 -3.96 -33.32
CA GLY A 112 13.17 -4.83 -34.24
C GLY A 112 14.07 -5.88 -33.55
N HIS A 113 14.35 -5.72 -32.26
CA HIS A 113 15.04 -6.72 -31.44
C HIS A 113 14.14 -7.92 -31.09
N LEU A 114 12.83 -7.73 -30.95
CA LEU A 114 11.85 -8.80 -30.75
C LEU A 114 11.59 -9.55 -32.06
N THR A 115 11.36 -8.83 -33.15
CA THR A 115 11.08 -9.45 -34.46
C THR A 115 12.27 -10.27 -34.96
N ARG A 116 13.52 -9.79 -34.78
CA ARG A 116 14.74 -10.56 -35.08
C ARG A 116 14.89 -11.83 -34.23
N ARG A 117 14.29 -11.87 -33.05
CA ARG A 117 14.25 -13.04 -32.17
C ARG A 117 13.06 -13.97 -32.47
N GLY A 118 12.24 -13.66 -33.47
CA GLY A 118 11.10 -14.48 -33.88
C GLY A 118 9.78 -14.15 -33.20
N PHE A 119 9.74 -13.12 -32.34
CA PHE A 119 8.48 -12.67 -31.74
C PHE A 119 7.61 -12.00 -32.81
N ARG A 120 6.30 -12.24 -32.75
CA ARG A 120 5.30 -11.65 -33.63
C ARG A 120 4.37 -10.77 -32.81
N LEU A 121 4.11 -9.56 -33.30
CA LEU A 121 3.07 -8.71 -32.75
C LEU A 121 1.73 -9.39 -32.97
N ALA A 122 1.04 -9.72 -31.88
CA ALA A 122 -0.21 -10.46 -31.89
C ALA A 122 -1.43 -9.53 -31.77
N VAL A 123 -1.37 -8.58 -30.84
CA VAL A 123 -2.48 -7.66 -30.54
C VAL A 123 -1.96 -6.29 -30.13
N GLU A 124 -2.67 -5.24 -30.52
CA GLU A 124 -2.47 -3.86 -30.07
C GLU A 124 -3.69 -3.45 -29.23
N TYR A 125 -3.47 -3.02 -27.99
CA TYR A 125 -4.52 -2.53 -27.11
C TYR A 125 -4.45 -1.01 -27.00
N ASP A 126 -5.48 -0.33 -27.50
CA ASP A 126 -5.55 1.13 -27.54
C ASP A 126 -6.06 1.69 -26.22
N TYR A 127 -5.25 2.54 -25.59
CA TYR A 127 -5.65 3.35 -24.45
C TYR A 127 -6.00 4.74 -24.97
N VAL A 128 -7.30 5.01 -25.04
CA VAL A 128 -7.88 6.22 -25.61
C VAL A 128 -8.43 7.15 -24.53
N ASP A 129 -8.46 8.45 -24.82
CA ASP A 129 -9.20 9.41 -24.02
C ASP A 129 -10.71 9.38 -24.29
N LEU A 130 -11.46 10.25 -23.61
CA LEU A 130 -12.93 10.33 -23.74
C LEU A 130 -13.41 10.78 -25.11
N ASP A 131 -12.57 11.46 -25.89
CA ASP A 131 -12.88 11.90 -27.25
C ASP A 131 -12.53 10.82 -28.29
N GLY A 132 -11.90 9.72 -27.84
CA GLY A 132 -11.51 8.57 -28.66
C GLY A 132 -10.09 8.69 -29.25
N GLU A 133 -9.32 9.70 -28.84
CA GLU A 133 -7.95 9.88 -29.30
C GLU A 133 -7.02 8.90 -28.58
N VAL A 134 -6.14 8.22 -29.34
CA VAL A 134 -5.19 7.25 -28.80
C VAL A 134 -4.09 7.98 -28.03
N LEU A 135 -4.05 7.79 -26.72
CA LEU A 135 -2.99 8.33 -25.87
C LEU A 135 -1.74 7.43 -25.92
N PHE A 136 -1.94 6.12 -25.90
CA PHE A 136 -0.89 5.13 -26.06
C PHE A 136 -1.46 3.75 -26.39
N GLN A 137 -0.57 2.81 -26.69
CA GLN A 137 -0.90 1.41 -26.94
C GLN A 137 -0.03 0.48 -26.10
N VAL A 138 -0.63 -0.62 -25.65
CA VAL A 138 0.09 -1.80 -25.13
C VAL A 138 0.13 -2.84 -26.24
N LEU A 139 1.33 -3.28 -26.58
CA LEU A 139 1.59 -4.22 -27.67
C LEU A 139 1.93 -5.59 -27.11
N ARG A 140 1.15 -6.60 -27.46
CA ARG A 140 1.39 -7.98 -27.08
C ARG A 140 2.17 -8.70 -28.17
N TYR A 141 3.33 -9.23 -27.83
CA TYR A 141 4.14 -10.07 -28.71
C TYR A 141 4.11 -11.52 -28.23
N GLU A 142 3.98 -12.43 -29.20
CA GLU A 142 3.97 -13.87 -28.97
C GLU A 142 5.16 -14.54 -29.68
N HIS A 143 5.60 -15.66 -29.12
CA HIS A 143 6.69 -16.46 -29.66
C HIS A 143 6.30 -17.93 -29.65
N ALA A 144 6.84 -18.71 -30.59
CA ALA A 144 6.49 -20.13 -30.70
C ALA A 144 6.97 -20.97 -29.49
N THR A 145 8.03 -20.55 -28.82
CA THR A 145 8.67 -21.30 -27.71
C THR A 145 9.00 -20.47 -26.47
N GLU A 146 8.84 -19.15 -26.51
CA GLU A 146 9.14 -18.25 -25.39
C GLU A 146 7.84 -17.63 -24.87
N SER A 147 7.82 -17.22 -23.60
CA SER A 147 6.66 -16.55 -23.01
C SER A 147 6.35 -15.23 -23.71
N LYS A 148 5.07 -14.86 -23.74
CA LYS A 148 4.57 -13.56 -24.22
C LYS A 148 5.33 -12.39 -23.60
N THR A 149 5.51 -11.32 -24.37
CA THR A 149 6.14 -10.08 -23.90
C THR A 149 5.34 -8.86 -24.33
N PHE A 150 5.48 -7.76 -23.59
CA PHE A 150 4.68 -6.55 -23.79
C PHE A 150 5.58 -5.32 -23.96
N LEU A 151 5.26 -4.49 -24.95
CA LEU A 151 5.87 -3.17 -25.13
C LEU A 151 4.78 -2.09 -25.09
N GLN A 152 5.18 -0.85 -24.81
CA GLN A 152 4.28 0.31 -24.89
C GLN A 152 4.81 1.32 -25.92
N ARG A 153 3.89 1.98 -26.61
CA ARG A 153 4.18 3.08 -27.51
C ARG A 153 3.11 4.16 -27.42
N GLN A 154 3.48 5.41 -27.68
CA GLN A 154 2.55 6.53 -27.75
C GLN A 154 2.72 7.30 -29.08
N PRO A 155 1.67 7.94 -29.62
CA PRO A 155 1.82 8.72 -30.84
C PRO A 155 2.84 9.85 -30.68
N ASP A 156 3.61 10.14 -31.74
CA ASP A 156 4.56 11.26 -31.77
C ASP A 156 3.93 12.59 -32.25
N GLY A 157 2.63 12.57 -32.57
CA GLY A 157 1.90 13.70 -33.15
C GLY A 157 2.19 13.98 -34.63
N LYS A 158 3.00 13.14 -35.29
CA LYS A 158 3.45 13.27 -36.69
C LYS A 158 3.20 11.99 -37.50
N GLY A 159 2.38 11.07 -36.99
CA GLY A 159 2.07 9.77 -37.60
C GLY A 159 3.08 8.67 -37.28
N GLY A 160 4.04 8.92 -36.40
CA GLY A 160 4.98 7.95 -35.86
C GLY A 160 4.67 7.59 -34.40
N TRP A 161 5.60 6.83 -33.80
CA TRP A 161 5.45 6.27 -32.46
C TRP A 161 6.70 6.52 -31.61
N LEU A 162 6.50 6.76 -30.32
CA LEU A 162 7.56 6.94 -29.32
C LEU A 162 7.54 5.78 -28.32
N GLY A 163 8.72 5.26 -27.99
CA GLY A 163 8.91 4.17 -27.01
C GLY A 163 9.09 4.72 -25.59
N SER A 164 8.02 5.24 -24.99
CA SER A 164 8.02 5.75 -23.61
C SER A 164 6.90 5.13 -22.80
N ARG A 165 7.06 5.15 -21.47
CA ARG A 165 5.97 4.84 -20.54
C ARG A 165 5.11 6.09 -20.35
N PRO A 166 3.85 6.10 -20.81
CA PRO A 166 2.94 7.22 -20.66
C PRO A 166 2.41 7.27 -19.21
N ASP A 167 1.75 8.38 -18.87
CA ASP A 167 0.93 8.42 -17.67
C ASP A 167 -0.23 7.43 -17.85
N PRO A 168 -0.40 6.47 -16.93
CA PRO A 168 -1.37 5.40 -17.12
C PRO A 168 -2.80 5.96 -17.07
N ILE A 169 -3.67 5.39 -17.88
CA ILE A 169 -5.14 5.49 -17.78
C ILE A 169 -5.72 4.08 -17.75
N ILE A 170 -6.99 3.94 -17.36
CA ILE A 170 -7.67 2.64 -17.40
C ILE A 170 -8.00 2.22 -18.84
N TYR A 171 -7.98 0.92 -19.12
CA TYR A 171 -8.38 0.39 -20.43
C TYR A 171 -9.91 0.54 -20.62
N ARG A 172 -10.39 0.76 -21.85
CA ARG A 172 -11.83 0.97 -22.15
C ARG A 172 -12.46 2.17 -21.42
N TRP A 173 -11.69 3.23 -21.19
CA TRP A 173 -12.14 4.41 -20.44
C TRP A 173 -13.44 5.04 -21.00
N PRO A 174 -13.60 5.27 -22.31
CA PRO A 174 -14.86 5.80 -22.86
C PRO A 174 -16.06 4.90 -22.60
N GLU A 175 -15.91 3.58 -22.76
CA GLU A 175 -16.98 2.61 -22.57
C GLU A 175 -17.42 2.53 -21.10
N ILE A 176 -16.47 2.69 -20.17
CA ILE A 176 -16.74 2.82 -18.73
C ILE A 176 -17.50 4.11 -18.46
N ALA A 177 -17.03 5.24 -19.00
CA ALA A 177 -17.65 6.54 -18.81
C ALA A 177 -19.08 6.62 -19.37
N ALA A 178 -19.34 6.00 -20.52
CA ALA A 178 -20.63 5.99 -21.20
C ALA A 178 -21.73 5.19 -20.46
N ARG A 179 -21.34 4.29 -19.54
CA ARG A 179 -22.26 3.42 -18.79
C ARG A 179 -22.19 3.70 -17.28
N PRO A 180 -22.65 4.87 -16.81
CA PRO A 180 -22.56 5.24 -15.41
C PRO A 180 -23.40 4.33 -14.51
N GLY A 181 -22.84 3.90 -13.38
CA GLY A 181 -23.55 3.09 -12.38
C GLY A 181 -23.62 1.59 -12.68
N GLU A 182 -23.32 1.16 -13.90
CA GLU A 182 -23.15 -0.27 -14.19
C GLU A 182 -21.96 -0.86 -13.42
N PRO A 183 -22.07 -2.11 -12.91
CA PRO A 183 -20.95 -2.79 -12.28
C PRO A 183 -19.80 -2.99 -13.26
N VAL A 184 -18.57 -2.85 -12.77
CA VAL A 184 -17.36 -3.00 -13.59
C VAL A 184 -16.55 -4.19 -13.08
N TYR A 185 -16.12 -5.04 -14.00
CA TYR A 185 -15.16 -6.11 -13.72
C TYR A 185 -13.74 -5.60 -13.93
N VAL A 186 -12.86 -5.85 -12.96
CA VAL A 186 -11.44 -5.53 -13.02
C VAL A 186 -10.68 -6.85 -13.09
N VAL A 187 -9.91 -7.03 -14.15
CA VAL A 187 -9.13 -8.24 -14.45
C VAL A 187 -7.66 -7.87 -14.65
N GLU A 188 -6.77 -8.85 -14.70
CA GLU A 188 -5.32 -8.60 -14.75
C GLU A 188 -4.86 -7.99 -16.09
N GLY A 189 -5.39 -8.45 -17.23
CA GLY A 189 -4.90 -8.07 -18.56
C GLY A 189 -5.97 -7.64 -19.55
N GLU A 190 -5.54 -6.99 -20.63
CA GLU A 190 -6.45 -6.45 -21.66
C GLU A 190 -7.19 -7.55 -22.43
N LYS A 191 -6.56 -8.72 -22.64
CA LYS A 191 -7.20 -9.91 -23.22
C LYS A 191 -8.49 -10.26 -22.47
N ASP A 192 -8.42 -10.35 -21.15
CA ASP A 192 -9.56 -10.71 -20.30
C ASP A 192 -10.62 -9.62 -20.28
N VAL A 193 -10.22 -8.35 -20.36
CA VAL A 193 -11.16 -7.24 -20.53
C VAL A 193 -11.96 -7.42 -21.80
N ASP A 194 -11.28 -7.66 -22.93
CA ASP A 194 -11.94 -7.85 -24.22
C ASP A 194 -12.85 -9.09 -24.21
N THR A 195 -12.44 -10.19 -23.57
CA THR A 195 -13.29 -11.37 -23.37
C THR A 195 -14.60 -11.00 -22.66
N LEU A 196 -14.53 -10.26 -21.55
CA LEU A 196 -15.71 -9.86 -20.79
C LEU A 196 -16.57 -8.82 -21.51
N ILE A 197 -15.95 -7.87 -22.22
CA ILE A 197 -16.65 -6.87 -23.04
C ILE A 197 -17.43 -7.56 -24.17
N ASN A 198 -16.81 -8.49 -24.89
CA ASN A 198 -17.44 -9.27 -25.95
C ASN A 198 -18.59 -10.14 -25.41
N ALA A 199 -18.52 -10.51 -24.14
CA ALA A 199 -19.56 -11.24 -23.44
C ALA A 199 -20.68 -10.34 -22.87
N GLY A 200 -20.66 -9.04 -23.16
CA GLY A 200 -21.69 -8.08 -22.77
C GLY A 200 -21.54 -7.47 -21.37
N LEU A 201 -20.41 -7.73 -20.69
CA LEU A 201 -20.10 -7.12 -19.40
C LEU A 201 -19.30 -5.83 -19.58
N LEU A 202 -19.24 -5.00 -18.54
CA LEU A 202 -18.36 -3.84 -18.51
C LEU A 202 -17.09 -4.20 -17.74
N ALA A 203 -15.92 -4.10 -18.37
CA ALA A 203 -14.65 -4.51 -17.77
C ALA A 203 -13.51 -3.53 -18.07
N THR A 204 -12.48 -3.52 -17.23
CA THR A 204 -11.29 -2.69 -17.37
C THR A 204 -10.06 -3.34 -16.73
N THR A 205 -8.87 -2.88 -17.12
CA THR A 205 -7.60 -3.16 -16.44
C THR A 205 -6.73 -1.90 -16.39
N ALA A 206 -5.64 -1.95 -15.65
CA ALA A 206 -4.58 -0.95 -15.66
C ALA A 206 -3.38 -1.48 -16.46
N PRO A 207 -2.71 -0.64 -17.28
CA PRO A 207 -1.66 -1.07 -18.18
C PRO A 207 -0.48 -1.66 -17.40
N ASN A 208 -0.19 -2.95 -17.64
CA ASN A 208 0.86 -3.68 -16.91
C ASN A 208 0.72 -3.56 -15.37
N GLY A 209 -0.51 -3.48 -14.83
CA GLY A 209 -0.77 -3.30 -13.39
C GLY A 209 -0.35 -1.94 -12.82
N SER A 210 -0.06 -0.96 -13.68
CA SER A 210 0.25 0.42 -13.32
C SER A 210 -1.01 1.27 -13.34
N TRP A 211 -1.60 1.48 -12.15
CA TRP A 211 -2.87 2.21 -12.00
C TRP A 211 -2.71 3.73 -12.14
N PRO A 212 -3.69 4.43 -12.75
CA PRO A 212 -3.75 5.89 -12.73
C PRO A 212 -3.92 6.44 -11.31
N SER A 213 -3.47 7.69 -11.11
CA SER A 213 -3.76 8.46 -9.89
C SER A 213 -5.21 8.93 -9.85
N ASP A 214 -5.81 9.23 -11.00
CA ASP A 214 -7.23 9.54 -11.11
C ASP A 214 -8.06 8.27 -11.31
N LEU A 215 -8.82 7.90 -10.28
CA LEU A 215 -9.76 6.77 -10.28
C LEU A 215 -11.22 7.24 -10.28
N SER A 216 -11.46 8.51 -10.59
CA SER A 216 -12.80 9.08 -10.71
C SER A 216 -13.76 8.29 -11.62
N PRO A 217 -13.34 7.63 -12.72
CA PRO A 217 -14.25 6.85 -13.56
C PRO A 217 -14.92 5.68 -12.83
N LEU A 218 -14.27 5.17 -11.78
CA LEU A 218 -14.71 4.01 -10.99
C LEU A 218 -15.43 4.42 -9.70
N LYS A 219 -15.47 5.71 -9.38
CA LYS A 219 -16.03 6.23 -8.13
C LYS A 219 -17.50 5.89 -7.96
N GLY A 220 -17.86 5.38 -6.78
CA GLY A 220 -19.23 5.05 -6.38
C GLY A 220 -19.81 3.80 -7.04
N ARG A 221 -19.07 3.11 -7.90
CA ARG A 221 -19.54 1.89 -8.60
C ARG A 221 -19.43 0.65 -7.74
N THR A 222 -20.06 -0.44 -8.20
CA THR A 222 -19.73 -1.79 -7.72
C THR A 222 -18.64 -2.36 -8.63
N ILE A 223 -17.51 -2.75 -8.04
CA ILE A 223 -16.36 -3.29 -8.76
C ILE A 223 -16.15 -4.75 -8.36
N PHE A 224 -16.05 -5.62 -9.35
CA PHE A 224 -15.72 -7.03 -9.19
C PHE A 224 -14.28 -7.27 -9.64
N VAL A 225 -13.37 -7.54 -8.71
CA VAL A 225 -11.98 -7.84 -9.01
C VAL A 225 -11.82 -9.35 -9.16
N ILE A 226 -11.39 -9.81 -10.34
CA ILE A 226 -11.14 -11.23 -10.64
C ILE A 226 -9.61 -11.40 -10.77
N PRO A 227 -8.96 -12.15 -9.85
CA PRO A 227 -7.54 -12.48 -9.97
C PRO A 227 -7.31 -13.59 -10.99
N ASP A 228 -6.11 -13.62 -11.59
CA ASP A 228 -5.57 -14.85 -12.20
C ASP A 228 -5.29 -15.88 -11.10
N ASN A 229 -5.42 -17.17 -11.41
CA ASN A 229 -5.27 -18.28 -10.46
C ASN A 229 -3.80 -18.59 -10.16
N ASP A 230 -3.07 -17.60 -9.66
CA ASP A 230 -1.75 -17.77 -9.10
C ASP A 230 -1.48 -16.74 -7.98
N ARG A 231 -0.30 -16.83 -7.35
CA ARG A 231 0.11 -15.91 -6.28
C ARG A 231 0.25 -14.47 -6.78
N THR A 232 0.74 -14.27 -8.00
CA THR A 232 0.94 -12.93 -8.57
C THR A 232 -0.39 -12.25 -8.88
N GLY A 233 -1.36 -13.00 -9.41
CA GLY A 233 -2.73 -12.54 -9.65
C GLY A 233 -3.43 -12.17 -8.35
N THR A 234 -3.25 -12.97 -7.30
CA THR A 234 -3.69 -12.63 -5.94
C THR A 234 -3.11 -11.31 -5.45
N ASP A 235 -1.78 -11.13 -5.53
CA ASP A 235 -1.12 -9.90 -5.08
C ASP A 235 -1.58 -8.66 -5.88
N LYS A 236 -1.81 -8.83 -7.19
CA LYS A 236 -2.32 -7.76 -8.07
C LYS A 236 -3.77 -7.39 -7.75
N ALA A 237 -4.62 -8.38 -7.51
CA ALA A 237 -5.99 -8.16 -7.08
C ALA A 237 -6.04 -7.41 -5.73
N ASP A 238 -5.22 -7.81 -4.76
CA ASP A 238 -5.14 -7.14 -3.46
C ASP A 238 -4.64 -5.69 -3.58
N LYS A 239 -3.71 -5.43 -4.51
CA LYS A 239 -3.28 -4.06 -4.83
C LYS A 239 -4.42 -3.24 -5.45
N ALA A 240 -5.15 -3.80 -6.40
CA ALA A 240 -6.30 -3.13 -7.04
C ALA A 240 -7.41 -2.84 -6.02
N ILE A 241 -7.74 -3.81 -5.17
CA ILE A 241 -8.70 -3.68 -4.09
C ILE A 241 -8.29 -2.54 -3.16
N GLY A 242 -7.04 -2.53 -2.68
CA GLY A 242 -6.55 -1.47 -1.78
C GLY A 242 -6.58 -0.07 -2.39
N LEU A 243 -6.35 0.07 -3.71
CA LEU A 243 -6.46 1.37 -4.41
C LEU A 243 -7.92 1.83 -4.58
N LEU A 244 -8.85 0.89 -4.71
CA LEU A 244 -10.27 1.17 -4.96
C LEU A 244 -11.11 1.23 -3.68
N GLN A 245 -10.56 0.81 -2.55
CA GLN A 245 -11.14 0.98 -1.23
C GLN A 245 -11.41 2.47 -0.94
N GLY A 246 -12.61 2.78 -0.45
CA GLY A 246 -13.06 4.15 -0.22
C GLY A 246 -13.48 4.93 -1.48
N ILE A 247 -13.14 4.43 -2.67
CA ILE A 247 -13.55 5.00 -3.97
C ILE A 247 -14.81 4.30 -4.49
N ALA A 248 -14.86 2.97 -4.38
CA ALA A 248 -15.92 2.14 -4.92
C ALA A 248 -16.32 1.01 -3.95
N LYS A 249 -17.43 0.32 -4.24
CA LYS A 249 -17.83 -0.91 -3.54
C LYS A 249 -17.13 -2.09 -4.19
N VAL A 250 -16.04 -2.56 -3.59
CA VAL A 250 -15.18 -3.59 -4.20
C VAL A 250 -15.49 -4.98 -3.65
N LYS A 251 -15.58 -5.97 -4.54
CA LYS A 251 -15.77 -7.38 -4.24
C LYS A 251 -14.73 -8.20 -4.99
N ARG A 252 -14.06 -9.12 -4.30
CA ARG A 252 -13.16 -10.09 -4.93
C ARG A 252 -13.98 -11.30 -5.39
N VAL A 253 -13.77 -11.74 -6.63
CA VAL A 253 -14.51 -12.86 -7.22
C VAL A 253 -13.52 -13.95 -7.59
N GLU A 254 -13.56 -15.05 -6.83
CA GLU A 254 -12.76 -16.24 -7.11
C GLU A 254 -13.49 -17.15 -8.08
N LEU A 255 -12.78 -17.63 -9.12
CA LEU A 255 -13.35 -18.52 -10.12
C LEU A 255 -12.98 -19.98 -9.81
N PRO A 256 -13.95 -20.85 -9.53
CA PRO A 256 -13.67 -22.23 -9.16
C PRO A 256 -13.19 -23.05 -10.36
N GLY A 257 -12.28 -24.00 -10.12
CA GLY A 257 -11.86 -24.98 -11.11
C GLY A 257 -10.87 -24.46 -12.17
N LEU A 258 -10.29 -23.28 -11.96
CA LEU A 258 -9.21 -22.78 -12.81
C LEU A 258 -7.94 -23.64 -12.70
N PRO A 259 -7.21 -23.90 -13.80
CA PRO A 259 -5.85 -24.43 -13.73
C PRO A 259 -4.89 -23.41 -13.10
N ASP A 260 -3.70 -23.85 -12.69
CA ASP A 260 -2.63 -22.94 -12.23
C ASP A 260 -2.34 -21.89 -13.31
N LYS A 261 -2.31 -20.61 -12.90
CA LYS A 261 -2.20 -19.42 -13.78
C LYS A 261 -3.36 -19.22 -14.76
N GLY A 262 -4.49 -19.89 -14.53
CA GLY A 262 -5.68 -19.70 -15.34
C GLY A 262 -6.30 -18.32 -15.14
N ASP A 263 -6.81 -17.74 -16.22
CA ASP A 263 -7.49 -16.44 -16.23
C ASP A 263 -9.01 -16.59 -16.48
N VAL A 264 -9.78 -15.49 -16.43
CA VAL A 264 -11.24 -15.56 -16.69
C VAL A 264 -11.57 -16.03 -18.10
N THR A 265 -10.68 -15.79 -19.07
CA THR A 265 -10.85 -16.31 -20.42
C THR A 265 -10.76 -17.84 -20.41
N ASP A 266 -9.75 -18.41 -19.75
CA ASP A 266 -9.61 -19.88 -19.61
C ASP A 266 -10.83 -20.49 -18.90
N TRP A 267 -11.39 -19.79 -17.91
CA TRP A 267 -12.59 -20.24 -17.20
C TRP A 267 -13.82 -20.33 -18.12
N LEU A 268 -14.02 -19.34 -18.99
CA LEU A 268 -15.12 -19.33 -19.97
C LEU A 268 -14.89 -20.37 -21.08
N GLU A 269 -13.65 -20.51 -21.56
CA GLU A 269 -13.26 -21.53 -22.55
C GLU A 269 -13.45 -22.97 -22.04
N ALA A 270 -13.36 -23.18 -20.73
CA ALA A 270 -13.69 -24.44 -20.07
C ALA A 270 -15.20 -24.78 -20.07
N GLY A 271 -16.05 -23.93 -20.65
CA GLY A 271 -17.48 -24.16 -20.81
C GLY A 271 -18.36 -23.54 -19.72
N ASN A 272 -17.78 -22.73 -18.84
CA ASN A 272 -18.57 -21.94 -17.89
C ASN A 272 -19.23 -20.74 -18.59
N THR A 273 -20.30 -20.22 -17.97
CA THR A 273 -21.18 -19.21 -18.57
C THR A 273 -21.08 -17.86 -17.86
N ILE A 274 -21.47 -16.80 -18.57
CA ILE A 274 -21.57 -15.45 -17.99
C ILE A 274 -22.57 -15.39 -16.85
N ASP A 275 -23.67 -16.13 -16.93
CA ASP A 275 -24.66 -16.21 -15.84
C ASP A 275 -24.03 -16.79 -14.57
N GLN A 276 -23.18 -17.81 -14.69
CA GLN A 276 -22.42 -18.35 -13.55
C GLN A 276 -21.43 -17.32 -13.00
N LEU A 277 -20.71 -16.59 -13.87
CA LEU A 277 -19.80 -15.53 -13.44
C LEU A 277 -20.55 -14.43 -12.67
N GLN A 278 -21.68 -13.97 -13.20
CA GLN A 278 -22.51 -12.95 -12.55
C GLN A 278 -23.10 -13.45 -11.22
N ALA A 279 -23.46 -14.74 -11.14
CA ALA A 279 -23.92 -15.35 -9.90
C ALA A 279 -22.81 -15.38 -8.84
N LEU A 280 -21.57 -15.76 -9.22
CA LEU A 280 -20.39 -15.71 -8.36
C LEU A 280 -20.11 -14.28 -7.89
N ALA A 281 -20.12 -13.32 -8.81
CA ALA A 281 -19.91 -11.91 -8.50
C ALA A 281 -20.96 -11.36 -7.53
N LYS A 282 -22.24 -11.71 -7.73
CA LYS A 282 -23.32 -11.31 -6.83
C LYS A 282 -23.18 -11.93 -5.44
N ALA A 283 -22.81 -13.21 -5.38
CA ALA A 283 -22.60 -13.95 -4.14
C ALA A 283 -21.31 -13.55 -3.41
N ALA A 284 -20.33 -12.98 -4.12
CA ALA A 284 -19.08 -12.53 -3.53
C ALA A 284 -19.36 -11.53 -2.40
N MET A 285 -18.80 -11.82 -1.23
CA MET A 285 -18.84 -10.91 -0.10
C MET A 285 -17.96 -9.69 -0.43
N PRO A 286 -18.29 -8.49 0.08
CA PRO A 286 -17.37 -7.37 0.02
C PRO A 286 -16.01 -7.83 0.52
N ALA A 287 -14.94 -7.43 -0.18
CA ALA A 287 -13.61 -7.66 0.36
C ALA A 287 -13.60 -7.11 1.80
N PRO A 288 -13.13 -7.87 2.80
CA PRO A 288 -13.15 -7.43 4.18
C PRO A 288 -12.54 -6.03 4.25
N ALA A 289 -13.31 -5.04 4.69
CA ALA A 289 -12.90 -3.63 4.80
C ALA A 289 -11.86 -3.40 5.91
N ASN A 290 -11.16 -4.45 6.31
CA ASN A 290 -10.24 -4.48 7.42
C ASN A 290 -8.98 -5.32 7.11
N ASP A 291 -8.41 -5.17 5.92
CA ASP A 291 -6.96 -5.13 5.89
C ASP A 291 -6.54 -3.89 6.72
N ASN A 292 -6.31 -4.13 8.01
CA ASN A 292 -5.55 -3.30 8.93
C ASN A 292 -4.13 -3.08 8.35
N ARG A 293 -3.99 -2.51 7.15
CA ARG A 293 -2.82 -1.74 6.79
C ARG A 293 -2.95 -0.48 7.63
N PRO A 294 -2.12 -0.25 8.65
CA PRO A 294 -2.10 1.05 9.26
C PRO A 294 -1.82 2.03 8.13
N ALA A 295 -2.77 2.93 7.84
CA ALA A 295 -2.42 4.19 7.23
C ALA A 295 -1.23 4.69 8.07
N GLY A 296 -0.11 4.96 7.40
CA GLY A 296 1.05 5.53 8.08
C GLY A 296 0.62 6.73 8.94
N PRO A 297 1.39 7.12 9.95
CA PRO A 297 0.98 8.20 10.85
C PRO A 297 0.57 9.43 10.04
N GLU A 298 -0.73 9.78 10.09
CA GLU A 298 -1.28 10.94 9.40
C GLU A 298 -1.16 12.18 10.31
N LEU A 299 -0.70 13.29 9.73
CA LEU A 299 -0.73 14.57 10.40
C LEU A 299 -2.16 15.13 10.31
N ILE A 300 -2.92 15.01 11.39
CA ILE A 300 -4.31 15.51 11.46
C ILE A 300 -4.42 16.72 12.38
N HIS A 301 -5.35 17.62 12.05
CA HIS A 301 -5.63 18.81 12.86
C HIS A 301 -6.32 18.42 14.18
N SER A 302 -6.06 19.19 15.25
CA SER A 302 -6.62 18.94 16.59
C SER A 302 -8.15 18.79 16.59
N GLY A 303 -8.85 19.59 15.79
CA GLY A 303 -10.30 19.50 15.64
C GLY A 303 -10.78 18.19 15.02
N ASP A 304 -10.02 17.60 14.11
CA ASP A 304 -10.36 16.32 13.47
C ASP A 304 -10.00 15.15 14.38
N PHE A 305 -8.91 15.28 15.13
CA PHE A 305 -8.52 14.31 16.16
C PHE A 305 -9.63 14.08 17.19
N VAL A 306 -10.23 15.16 17.73
CA VAL A 306 -11.31 15.02 18.72
C VAL A 306 -12.64 14.56 18.11
N ARG A 307 -12.94 14.95 16.85
CA ARG A 307 -14.15 14.50 16.16
C ARG A 307 -14.11 13.02 15.79
N GLY A 308 -12.91 12.48 15.56
CA GLY A 308 -12.69 11.06 15.30
C GLY A 308 -12.68 10.18 16.56
N PHE A 309 -12.94 10.73 17.75
CA PHE A 309 -12.95 9.96 18.98
C PHE A 309 -14.09 8.94 19.00
N VAL A 310 -13.71 7.66 19.05
CA VAL A 310 -14.62 6.55 19.36
C VAL A 310 -14.26 6.04 20.76
N PRO A 311 -15.21 5.95 21.70
CA PRO A 311 -14.96 5.39 23.01
C PRO A 311 -14.32 3.99 22.89
N PRO A 312 -13.25 3.72 23.64
CA PRO A 312 -12.58 2.43 23.57
C PRO A 312 -13.47 1.32 24.16
N ASP A 313 -13.56 0.20 23.44
CA ASP A 313 -14.17 -1.02 23.96
C ASP A 313 -13.22 -1.67 24.98
N TYR A 314 -13.69 -2.04 26.18
CA TYR A 314 -12.86 -2.72 27.18
C TYR A 314 -13.10 -4.23 27.22
N ALA A 315 -12.02 -5.00 27.40
CA ALA A 315 -12.03 -6.40 27.79
C ALA A 315 -12.11 -6.56 29.31
N VAL A 316 -11.38 -5.71 30.04
CA VAL A 316 -11.52 -5.54 31.50
C VAL A 316 -11.72 -4.05 31.74
N ASP A 317 -12.86 -3.69 32.32
CA ASP A 317 -13.28 -2.30 32.46
C ASP A 317 -12.22 -1.42 33.12
N GLY A 318 -11.83 -0.35 32.46
CA GLY A 318 -10.83 0.62 32.90
C GLY A 318 -9.37 0.11 32.99
N ILE A 319 -9.09 -1.17 32.66
CA ILE A 319 -7.73 -1.73 32.72
C ILE A 319 -7.25 -2.17 31.33
N MET A 320 -8.07 -2.92 30.58
CA MET A 320 -7.67 -3.55 29.33
C MET A 320 -8.62 -3.16 28.22
N GLN A 321 -8.20 -2.25 27.33
CA GLN A 321 -8.89 -1.91 26.09
C GLN A 321 -8.75 -3.03 25.07
N SER A 322 -9.74 -3.12 24.19
CA SER A 322 -9.85 -4.18 23.21
C SER A 322 -8.98 -3.95 21.99
N GLY A 323 -8.37 -5.02 21.49
CA GLY A 323 -7.47 -4.95 20.33
C GLY A 323 -6.06 -4.45 20.64
N PHE A 324 -5.67 -4.43 21.93
CA PHE A 324 -4.33 -4.03 22.36
C PHE A 324 -3.52 -5.20 22.93
N LEU A 325 -2.20 -5.08 22.78
CA LEU A 325 -1.20 -5.94 23.39
C LEU A 325 -0.84 -5.43 24.79
N TYR A 326 -0.91 -6.30 25.81
CA TYR A 326 -0.60 -5.95 27.19
C TYR A 326 0.68 -6.64 27.65
N SER A 327 1.21 -6.29 28.82
CA SER A 327 2.33 -7.02 29.42
C SER A 327 2.12 -7.13 30.91
N LEU A 328 2.14 -8.36 31.43
CA LEU A 328 1.99 -8.64 32.85
C LEU A 328 3.37 -8.84 33.47
N THR A 329 3.91 -7.77 34.04
CA THR A 329 5.26 -7.75 34.59
C THR A 329 5.26 -7.80 36.13
N GLY A 330 6.35 -8.29 36.71
CA GLY A 330 6.48 -8.52 38.15
C GLY A 330 7.64 -9.46 38.47
N GLN A 331 8.10 -9.43 39.72
CA GLN A 331 9.23 -10.27 40.18
C GLN A 331 8.91 -11.77 40.08
N THR A 332 9.93 -12.62 40.01
CA THR A 332 9.74 -14.08 40.06
C THR A 332 9.02 -14.46 41.36
N GLY A 333 8.01 -15.33 41.27
CA GLY A 333 7.19 -15.69 42.42
C GLY A 333 6.10 -14.68 42.81
N SER A 334 5.98 -13.52 42.15
CA SER A 334 4.99 -12.48 42.49
C SER A 334 3.53 -12.80 42.11
N GLY A 335 3.22 -14.06 41.81
CA GLY A 335 1.85 -14.48 41.49
C GLY A 335 1.34 -14.17 40.08
N LYS A 336 2.17 -13.67 39.15
CA LYS A 336 1.74 -13.32 37.77
C LYS A 336 0.95 -14.43 37.09
N THR A 337 1.44 -15.67 37.15
CA THR A 337 0.78 -16.83 36.54
C THR A 337 -0.60 -17.07 37.14
N ALA A 338 -0.75 -16.91 38.46
CA ALA A 338 -2.03 -17.04 39.14
C ALA A 338 -3.01 -15.94 38.71
N VAL A 339 -2.54 -14.68 38.62
CA VAL A 339 -3.35 -13.56 38.13
C VAL A 339 -3.78 -13.77 36.68
N ALA A 340 -2.90 -14.26 35.81
CA ALA A 340 -3.21 -14.55 34.42
C ALA A 340 -4.24 -15.68 34.28
N LEU A 341 -4.14 -16.74 35.09
CA LEU A 341 -5.11 -17.83 35.10
C LEU A 341 -6.46 -17.40 35.65
N LEU A 342 -6.48 -16.55 36.69
CA LEU A 342 -7.72 -15.96 37.20
C LEU A 342 -8.39 -15.07 36.15
N LEU A 343 -7.61 -14.27 35.42
CA LEU A 343 -8.14 -13.46 34.31
C LEU A 343 -8.71 -14.34 33.19
N ALA A 344 -8.04 -15.45 32.86
CA ALA A 344 -8.53 -16.44 31.90
C ALA A 344 -9.89 -16.99 32.32
N LEU A 345 -10.01 -17.42 33.59
CA LEU A 345 -11.25 -17.93 34.15
C LEU A 345 -12.37 -16.88 34.13
N CYS A 346 -12.09 -15.66 34.62
CA CYS A 346 -13.08 -14.58 34.64
C CYS A 346 -13.57 -14.23 33.23
N THR A 347 -12.67 -14.24 32.24
CA THR A 347 -13.00 -13.99 30.84
C THR A 347 -13.87 -15.11 30.26
N ALA A 348 -13.55 -16.38 30.52
CA ALA A 348 -14.34 -17.51 30.05
C ALA A 348 -15.77 -17.51 30.61
N LEU A 349 -15.92 -17.09 31.88
CA LEU A 349 -17.22 -17.02 32.56
C LEU A 349 -17.98 -15.70 32.30
N GLY A 350 -17.32 -14.67 31.75
CA GLY A 350 -17.88 -13.31 31.71
C GLY A 350 -18.13 -12.71 33.11
N SER A 351 -17.40 -13.17 34.12
CA SER A 351 -17.54 -12.75 35.51
C SER A 351 -16.55 -11.61 35.85
N PRO A 352 -16.83 -10.78 36.87
CA PRO A 352 -15.92 -9.69 37.23
C PRO A 352 -14.50 -10.14 37.61
N PHE A 353 -13.49 -9.49 37.05
CA PHE A 353 -12.09 -9.65 37.42
C PHE A 353 -11.67 -8.51 38.35
N ALA A 354 -11.21 -8.82 39.56
CA ALA A 354 -10.79 -7.83 40.56
C ALA A 354 -11.83 -6.70 40.78
N GLY A 355 -13.13 -7.06 40.80
CA GLY A 355 -14.24 -6.12 40.99
C GLY A 355 -14.60 -5.28 39.76
N ARG A 356 -14.06 -5.60 38.58
CA ARG A 356 -14.33 -4.88 37.32
C ARG A 356 -15.05 -5.78 36.33
N GLU A 357 -15.99 -5.19 35.59
CA GLU A 357 -16.69 -5.90 34.52
C GLU A 357 -15.67 -6.44 33.51
N THR A 358 -15.84 -7.71 33.15
CA THR A 358 -14.96 -8.42 32.22
C THR A 358 -15.80 -8.98 31.10
N LYS A 359 -15.38 -8.71 29.88
CA LYS A 359 -16.07 -9.15 28.68
C LYS A 359 -15.91 -10.66 28.53
N GLY A 360 -17.03 -11.39 28.54
CA GLY A 360 -17.05 -12.83 28.32
C GLY A 360 -16.52 -13.21 26.94
N GLY A 361 -15.75 -14.30 26.86
CA GLY A 361 -15.28 -14.83 25.58
C GLY A 361 -14.32 -16.01 25.71
N ARG A 362 -13.99 -16.58 24.56
CA ARG A 362 -13.03 -17.67 24.43
C ARG A 362 -11.63 -17.23 24.87
N VAL A 363 -10.92 -18.10 25.57
CA VAL A 363 -9.54 -17.84 26.00
C VAL A 363 -8.59 -18.88 25.42
N PHE A 364 -7.46 -18.42 24.89
CA PHE A 364 -6.31 -19.26 24.59
C PHE A 364 -5.20 -18.94 25.58
N TYR A 365 -4.76 -19.93 26.36
CA TYR A 365 -3.68 -19.75 27.34
C TYR A 365 -2.44 -20.51 26.89
N PHE A 366 -1.33 -19.79 26.73
CA PHE A 366 -0.06 -20.38 26.36
C PHE A 366 0.74 -20.81 27.59
N ALA A 367 1.01 -22.11 27.73
CA ALA A 367 1.76 -22.67 28.84
C ALA A 367 3.18 -23.09 28.38
N GLY A 368 3.97 -22.11 27.95
CA GLY A 368 5.27 -22.36 27.31
C GLY A 368 6.45 -22.66 28.23
N GLU A 369 6.54 -22.00 29.38
CA GLU A 369 7.68 -22.14 30.30
C GLU A 369 7.59 -23.43 31.14
N ASN A 370 6.43 -23.67 31.77
CA ASN A 370 6.20 -24.86 32.59
C ASN A 370 4.72 -25.27 32.51
N PRO A 371 4.35 -26.14 31.53
CA PRO A 371 2.96 -26.53 31.34
C PRO A 371 2.39 -27.34 32.51
N ASP A 372 3.22 -28.05 33.25
CA ASP A 372 2.76 -28.87 34.37
C ASP A 372 2.42 -28.00 35.58
N ASP A 373 3.22 -26.96 35.87
CA ASP A 373 2.89 -25.95 36.90
C ASP A 373 1.58 -25.21 36.56
N VAL A 374 1.39 -24.83 35.30
CA VAL A 374 0.13 -24.22 34.84
C VAL A 374 -1.05 -25.17 35.02
N THR A 375 -0.88 -26.45 34.66
CA THR A 375 -1.92 -27.48 34.80
C THR A 375 -2.32 -27.66 36.26
N MET A 376 -1.35 -27.80 37.17
CA MET A 376 -1.62 -27.93 38.61
C MET A 376 -2.37 -26.73 39.18
N ARG A 377 -2.00 -25.51 38.78
CA ARG A 377 -2.68 -24.27 39.22
C ARG A 377 -4.09 -24.17 38.65
N TRP A 378 -4.29 -24.57 37.40
CA TRP A 378 -5.62 -24.57 36.78
C TRP A 378 -6.55 -25.54 37.50
N ILE A 379 -6.09 -26.77 37.78
CA ILE A 379 -6.86 -27.76 38.58
C ILE A 379 -7.22 -27.18 39.95
N GLY A 380 -6.26 -26.57 40.64
CA GLY A 380 -6.52 -25.93 41.94
C GLY A 380 -7.55 -24.81 41.86
N LEU A 381 -7.48 -23.97 40.83
CA LEU A 381 -8.43 -22.89 40.60
C LEU A 381 -9.84 -23.44 40.29
N LEU A 382 -9.96 -24.45 39.44
CA LEU A 382 -11.26 -25.06 39.13
C LEU A 382 -11.89 -25.72 40.36
N HIS A 383 -11.08 -26.37 41.19
CA HIS A 383 -11.54 -26.97 42.44
C HIS A 383 -12.11 -25.93 43.41
N GLU A 384 -11.40 -24.82 43.61
CA GLU A 384 -11.83 -23.72 44.47
C GLU A 384 -13.16 -23.10 44.00
N HIS A 385 -13.36 -23.02 42.69
CA HIS A 385 -14.56 -22.47 42.08
C HIS A 385 -15.67 -23.50 41.81
N ALA A 386 -15.46 -24.78 42.15
CA ALA A 386 -16.36 -25.90 41.87
C ALA A 386 -16.79 -25.99 40.39
N LEU A 387 -15.82 -25.85 39.47
CA LEU A 387 -16.03 -25.87 38.01
C LEU A 387 -15.44 -27.13 37.37
N ASP A 388 -16.08 -27.59 36.30
CA ASP A 388 -15.54 -28.62 35.42
C ASP A 388 -14.70 -27.98 34.30
N ALA A 389 -13.55 -28.57 33.99
CA ALA A 389 -12.67 -28.10 32.92
C ALA A 389 -13.34 -28.24 31.55
N ASP A 390 -14.17 -29.25 31.36
CA ASP A 390 -14.83 -29.55 30.07
C ASP A 390 -15.96 -28.57 29.75
N GLU A 391 -16.42 -27.78 30.72
CA GLU A 391 -17.49 -26.79 30.57
C GLU A 391 -16.97 -25.37 30.21
N LEU A 392 -15.65 -25.16 30.19
CA LEU A 392 -15.05 -23.85 29.99
C LEU A 392 -14.49 -23.68 28.57
N ASP A 393 -14.74 -22.51 27.96
CA ASP A 393 -14.16 -22.14 26.65
C ASP A 393 -12.72 -21.59 26.82
N VAL A 394 -11.86 -22.38 27.48
CA VAL A 394 -10.44 -22.09 27.73
C VAL A 394 -9.57 -23.17 27.10
N HIS A 395 -8.70 -22.77 26.17
CA HIS A 395 -7.87 -23.65 25.37
C HIS A 395 -6.39 -23.47 25.75
N PHE A 396 -5.76 -24.51 26.29
CA PHE A 396 -4.35 -24.47 26.66
C PHE A 396 -3.44 -24.94 25.53
N ILE A 397 -2.38 -24.19 25.25
CA ILE A 397 -1.36 -24.56 24.29
C ILE A 397 -0.09 -24.92 25.06
N ARG A 398 0.36 -26.17 24.95
CA ARG A 398 1.53 -26.70 25.67
C ARG A 398 2.79 -26.62 24.80
N GLY A 399 3.94 -26.38 25.44
CA GLY A 399 5.27 -26.41 24.80
C GLY A 399 5.70 -25.06 24.22
N VAL A 400 6.83 -25.01 23.50
CA VAL A 400 7.32 -23.78 22.86
C VAL A 400 6.94 -23.80 21.38
N PHE A 401 6.37 -22.70 20.87
CA PHE A 401 6.04 -22.56 19.44
C PHE A 401 6.43 -21.19 18.89
N SER A 402 6.54 -21.10 17.57
CA SER A 402 6.60 -19.83 16.85
C SER A 402 5.20 -19.22 16.77
N VAL A 403 5.01 -18.06 17.42
CA VAL A 403 3.70 -17.36 17.42
C VAL A 403 3.21 -17.11 16.00
N SER A 404 4.12 -16.80 15.08
CA SER A 404 3.82 -16.52 13.68
C SER A 404 3.34 -17.77 12.91
N GLU A 405 3.92 -18.95 13.19
CA GLU A 405 3.46 -20.21 12.57
C GLU A 405 2.13 -20.68 13.19
N PHE A 406 1.96 -20.48 14.50
CA PHE A 406 0.78 -20.92 15.22
C PHE A 406 -0.47 -20.10 14.87
N LEU A 407 -0.34 -18.78 14.69
CA LEU A 407 -1.44 -17.93 14.22
C LEU A 407 -1.91 -18.32 12.80
N GLY A 408 -0.98 -18.71 11.92
CA GLY A 408 -1.31 -19.26 10.60
C GLY A 408 -2.17 -20.53 10.69
N HIS A 409 -1.82 -21.44 11.61
CA HIS A 409 -2.59 -22.67 11.83
C HIS A 409 -3.96 -22.47 12.48
N ILE A 410 -4.13 -21.47 13.35
CA ILE A 410 -5.45 -21.11 13.90
C ILE A 410 -6.36 -20.57 12.79
N ALA A 411 -5.83 -19.69 11.94
CA ALA A 411 -6.59 -19.09 10.84
C ALA A 411 -7.04 -20.13 9.79
N GLU A 412 -6.24 -21.16 9.54
CA GLU A 412 -6.55 -22.25 8.60
C GLU A 412 -7.53 -23.29 9.15
N ARG A 413 -7.63 -23.47 10.47
CA ARG A 413 -8.45 -24.52 11.10
C ARG A 413 -9.79 -24.04 11.68
N ASP A 414 -10.00 -22.74 11.84
CA ASP A 414 -11.22 -22.20 12.47
C ASP A 414 -11.88 -21.15 11.56
N HIS A 415 -12.95 -21.53 10.85
CA HIS A 415 -13.81 -20.63 10.06
C HIS A 415 -14.73 -19.76 10.95
N VAL A 416 -14.27 -19.33 12.12
CA VAL A 416 -15.13 -18.63 13.08
C VAL A 416 -14.49 -17.33 13.53
N ALA A 417 -14.96 -16.26 12.91
CA ALA A 417 -14.85 -14.91 13.42
C ALA A 417 -15.53 -14.82 14.80
N ASN A 418 -14.82 -15.05 15.90
CA ASN A 418 -15.21 -14.50 17.19
C ASN A 418 -14.04 -14.27 18.14
N ARG A 419 -14.15 -13.13 18.83
CA ARG A 419 -13.16 -12.46 19.69
C ARG A 419 -12.67 -13.40 20.81
N GLY A 420 -11.38 -13.72 20.83
CA GLY A 420 -10.74 -14.48 21.91
C GLY A 420 -9.57 -13.72 22.54
N ALA A 421 -9.28 -14.00 23.82
CA ALA A 421 -8.12 -13.47 24.52
C ALA A 421 -6.96 -14.48 24.50
N LEU A 422 -5.76 -14.07 24.08
CA LEU A 422 -4.55 -14.90 24.16
C LEU A 422 -3.68 -14.43 25.35
N LEU A 423 -3.32 -15.33 26.25
CA LEU A 423 -2.52 -15.02 27.44
C LEU A 423 -1.19 -15.75 27.37
N VAL A 424 -0.07 -15.02 27.42
CA VAL A 424 1.29 -15.56 27.29
C VAL A 424 2.10 -15.17 28.54
N PRO A 425 2.56 -16.12 29.36
CA PRO A 425 3.50 -15.84 30.45
C PRO A 425 4.96 -15.77 29.96
N ARG A 426 5.80 -15.03 30.67
CA ARG A 426 7.19 -14.70 30.30
C ARG A 426 8.06 -15.94 30.10
N GLY A 427 8.65 -16.12 28.91
CA GLY A 427 9.65 -17.18 28.64
C GLY A 427 9.90 -17.49 27.16
N SER A 428 8.98 -17.12 26.27
CA SER A 428 9.09 -17.34 24.81
C SER A 428 9.74 -16.15 24.10
N ARG A 429 10.73 -16.42 23.23
CA ARG A 429 11.35 -15.39 22.37
C ARG A 429 10.34 -14.92 21.32
N LEU A 430 9.86 -13.68 21.44
CA LEU A 430 9.11 -12.96 20.41
C LEU A 430 10.08 -12.18 19.53
N ALA A 431 10.66 -12.82 18.51
CA ALA A 431 11.59 -12.17 17.58
C ALA A 431 10.89 -11.55 16.36
N ASP A 432 9.76 -12.09 15.88
CA ASP A 432 9.21 -11.68 14.57
C ASP A 432 7.67 -11.54 14.60
N TRP A 433 7.17 -10.49 15.26
CA TRP A 433 5.72 -10.20 15.28
C TRP A 433 5.38 -8.96 14.46
N ASP A 434 4.46 -9.12 13.51
CA ASP A 434 3.85 -8.05 12.70
C ASP A 434 2.58 -7.53 13.41
N ARG A 435 2.40 -6.21 13.44
CA ARG A 435 1.39 -5.48 14.25
C ARG A 435 -0.07 -5.67 13.77
N ARG A 436 -0.36 -6.70 12.97
CA ARG A 436 -1.60 -6.80 12.18
C ARG A 436 -2.69 -7.68 12.78
N ASP A 437 -2.38 -8.48 13.80
CA ASP A 437 -3.34 -9.44 14.36
C ASP A 437 -3.99 -8.94 15.66
N ARG A 438 -5.33 -8.95 15.69
CA ARG A 438 -6.15 -8.55 16.85
C ARG A 438 -6.24 -9.71 17.85
N PHE A 439 -5.15 -10.00 18.53
CA PHE A 439 -5.13 -10.84 19.73
C PHE A 439 -4.47 -10.09 20.87
N TYR A 440 -5.07 -10.16 22.05
CA TYR A 440 -4.37 -9.77 23.27
C TYR A 440 -3.23 -10.75 23.43
N VAL A 441 -2.03 -10.27 23.69
CA VAL A 441 -0.95 -11.09 24.23
C VAL A 441 -0.51 -10.30 25.46
N ALA A 442 -0.49 -10.93 26.63
CA ALA A 442 0.28 -10.42 27.75
C ALA A 442 1.75 -10.76 27.45
N ARG A 443 2.66 -9.80 27.36
CA ARG A 443 4.12 -10.04 27.38
C ARG A 443 4.66 -10.20 28.78
#